data_AF-A0A7K6SSL5-F1
#
_entry.id   AF-A0A7K6SSL5-F1
#
_cell.length_a   1.000
_cell.length_b   1.000
_cell.length_c   1.000
_cell.angle_alpha   90.00
_cell.angle_beta   90.00
_cell.angle_gamma   90.00
#
_symmetry.space_group_name_H-M   'P 1'
#
loop_
_entity.id
_entity.type
_entity.pdbx_description
1 polymer ?
#
loop_
_entity_poly.entity_id
_entity_poly.type
_entity_poly.pdbx_seq_one_letter_code
_entity_poly.pdbx_strand_id
1 'polypeptide(L)'
;QPLISSAKWLQVHGLKRNKLSLSQILSQIGFQHRKDYVTTLGKLVASRYADGLFPQYKRAQDGSVYNLTAKKELILHFVDCLMGAIELYKQRMEWLTSESRQIFGVIQEQCIVIVLDFGTAAPTEFDLCRDALSTVLVEQVTQIAKFNLIRAAQDLMRWQQKSTPVSEYTVKSAVTWLWKLDPETAASHTSSAEALLEAMSDEAVSS
;
A
#
# COMPACT_ATOMS: atom_id res chain seq x y z
N GLN A 1 6.60 -9.11 7.38
CA GLN A 1 5.18 -8.79 7.07
C GLN A 1 4.92 -9.13 5.60
N PRO A 2 3.75 -9.70 5.25
CA PRO A 2 3.44 -10.07 3.88
C PRO A 2 3.40 -8.85 2.95
N LEU A 3 3.80 -9.04 1.69
CA LEU A 3 3.74 -8.02 0.63
C LEU A 3 2.28 -7.81 0.19
N ILE A 4 1.53 -7.07 0.99
CA ILE A 4 0.10 -6.80 0.78
C ILE A 4 -0.13 -5.35 0.37
N SER A 5 -1.09 -5.13 -0.54
CA SER A 5 -1.49 -3.79 -0.95
C SER A 5 -2.13 -3.01 0.19
N SER A 6 -2.02 -1.68 0.17
CA SER A 6 -2.70 -0.82 1.14
C SER A 6 -4.22 -1.01 1.13
N ALA A 7 -4.82 -1.26 -0.04
CA ALA A 7 -6.25 -1.53 -0.16
C ALA A 7 -6.65 -2.83 0.57
N LYS A 8 -5.95 -3.94 0.32
CA LYS A 8 -6.21 -5.23 1.00
C LYS A 8 -5.91 -5.13 2.49
N TRP A 9 -4.85 -4.43 2.88
CA TRP A 9 -4.52 -4.19 4.28
C TRP A 9 -5.63 -3.41 5.02
N LEU A 10 -6.17 -2.36 4.40
CA LEU A 10 -7.27 -1.55 4.94
C LEU A 10 -8.60 -2.32 5.00
N GLN A 11 -8.81 -3.37 4.20
CA GLN A 11 -9.98 -4.24 4.33
C GLN A 11 -9.97 -5.01 5.67
N VAL A 12 -8.80 -5.25 6.24
CA VAL A 12 -8.62 -5.94 7.52
C VAL A 12 -8.51 -4.93 8.67
N HIS A 13 -7.70 -3.89 8.49
CA HIS A 13 -7.30 -2.97 9.56
C HIS A 13 -8.00 -1.60 9.50
N GLY A 14 -8.80 -1.33 8.47
CA GLY A 14 -9.44 -0.03 8.27
C GLY A 14 -10.45 0.34 9.36
N LEU A 15 -10.62 1.65 9.59
CA LEU A 15 -11.54 2.16 10.61
C LEU A 15 -12.98 1.69 10.40
N LYS A 16 -13.47 1.70 9.15
CA LYS A 16 -14.82 1.23 8.82
C LYS A 16 -15.00 -0.26 9.16
N ARG A 17 -13.98 -1.07 8.86
CA ARG A 17 -13.96 -2.51 9.16
C ARG A 17 -14.04 -2.75 10.68
N ASN A 18 -13.28 -1.97 11.45
CA ASN A 18 -13.18 -2.09 12.90
C ASN A 18 -14.24 -1.28 13.67
N LYS A 19 -15.28 -0.76 12.99
CA LYS A 19 -16.37 0.03 13.59
C LYS A 19 -15.91 1.32 14.29
N LEU A 20 -14.78 1.88 13.86
CA LEU A 20 -14.17 3.09 14.42
C LEU A 20 -14.39 4.35 13.56
N SER A 21 -15.21 4.29 12.51
CA SER A 21 -15.59 5.53 11.81
C SER A 21 -16.47 6.40 12.72
N LEU A 22 -16.38 7.72 12.57
CA LEU A 22 -17.18 8.66 13.35
C LEU A 22 -18.68 8.32 13.33
N SER A 23 -19.21 7.94 12.16
CA SER A 23 -20.61 7.53 12.04
C SER A 23 -20.98 6.30 12.87
N GLN A 24 -20.10 5.29 12.88
CA GLN A 24 -20.30 4.04 13.62
C GLN A 24 -20.15 4.28 15.13
N ILE A 25 -19.19 5.10 15.55
CA ILE A 25 -19.03 5.49 16.95
C ILE A 25 -20.26 6.28 17.41
N LEU A 26 -20.68 7.31 16.67
CA LEU A 26 -21.84 8.14 17.01
C LEU A 26 -23.13 7.31 17.16
N SER A 27 -23.32 6.30 16.32
CA SER A 27 -24.48 5.39 16.43
C SER A 27 -24.47 4.50 17.68
N GLN A 28 -23.30 4.34 18.33
CA GLN A 28 -23.14 3.53 19.54
C GLN A 28 -23.13 4.40 20.81
N ILE A 29 -22.72 5.67 20.70
CA ILE A 29 -22.63 6.58 21.85
C ILE A 29 -23.82 7.53 22.00
N GLY A 30 -24.79 7.43 21.10
CA GLY A 30 -25.94 8.30 21.06
C GLY A 30 -26.90 7.96 19.93
N PHE A 31 -27.78 8.91 19.62
CA PHE A 31 -28.76 8.77 18.55
C PHE A 31 -28.90 10.08 17.77
N GLN A 32 -29.17 9.96 16.48
CA GLN A 32 -29.36 11.12 15.62
C GLN A 32 -30.69 11.81 15.95
N HIS A 33 -30.64 13.13 16.12
CA HIS A 33 -31.82 13.97 16.22
C HIS A 33 -32.53 14.01 14.86
N ARG A 34 -33.76 13.50 14.81
CA ARG A 34 -34.57 13.43 13.59
C ARG A 34 -35.56 14.58 13.52
N LYS A 35 -35.73 15.13 12.31
CA LYS A 35 -36.82 16.03 11.94
C LYS A 35 -37.72 15.26 11.00
N ASP A 36 -38.96 15.04 11.42
CA ASP A 36 -39.95 14.31 10.63
C ASP A 36 -40.97 15.30 10.06
N TYR A 37 -41.42 15.05 8.83
CA TYR A 37 -42.44 15.87 8.20
C TYR A 37 -43.83 15.44 8.70
N VAL A 38 -44.53 16.37 9.35
CA VAL A 38 -45.90 16.10 9.82
C VAL A 38 -46.88 16.74 8.84
N THR A 39 -47.55 15.89 8.07
CA THR A 39 -48.46 16.28 6.98
C THR A 39 -49.61 17.17 7.45
N THR A 40 -50.15 16.90 8.65
CA THR A 40 -51.22 17.71 9.26
C THR A 40 -50.78 19.11 9.66
N LEU A 41 -49.49 19.31 9.94
CA LEU A 41 -48.90 20.61 10.29
C LEU A 41 -48.23 21.30 9.11
N GLY A 42 -48.12 20.63 7.96
CA GLY A 42 -47.46 21.13 6.76
C GLY A 42 -45.98 21.48 6.93
N LYS A 43 -45.30 20.97 7.97
CA LYS A 43 -43.93 21.36 8.31
C LYS A 43 -43.09 20.22 8.88
N LEU A 44 -41.76 20.35 8.74
CA LEU A 44 -40.79 19.53 9.47
C LEU A 44 -40.84 19.91 10.96
N VAL A 45 -41.04 18.92 11.80
CA VAL A 45 -41.00 19.08 13.26
C VAL A 45 -39.97 18.15 13.86
N ALA A 46 -39.35 18.60 14.96
CA ALA A 46 -38.46 17.79 15.76
C ALA A 46 -39.11 17.49 17.10
N SER A 47 -38.73 16.36 17.72
CA SER A 47 -39.14 16.07 19.09
C SER A 47 -38.53 17.10 20.04
N ARG A 48 -39.38 17.86 20.73
CA ARG A 48 -38.98 18.85 21.74
C ARG A 48 -38.82 18.26 23.15
N TYR A 49 -39.24 17.01 23.34
CA TYR A 49 -39.21 16.34 24.64
C TYR A 49 -37.79 16.22 25.22
N ALA A 50 -36.79 16.12 24.35
CA ALA A 50 -35.39 15.95 24.71
C ALA A 50 -34.56 17.25 24.60
N ASP A 51 -35.20 18.41 24.37
CA ASP A 51 -34.51 19.68 24.20
C ASP A 51 -33.71 20.02 25.48
N GLY A 52 -32.40 20.22 25.33
CA GLY A 52 -31.50 20.55 26.44
C GLY A 52 -31.16 19.39 27.40
N LEU A 53 -31.71 18.19 27.19
CA LEU A 53 -31.47 17.04 28.09
C LEU A 53 -30.17 16.29 27.80
N PHE A 54 -29.63 16.40 26.59
CA PHE A 54 -28.43 15.67 26.17
C PHE A 54 -27.37 16.63 25.63
N PRO A 55 -26.08 16.35 25.89
CA PRO A 55 -25.01 16.95 25.12
C PRO A 55 -25.20 16.64 23.64
N GLN A 56 -25.00 17.65 22.78
CA GLN A 56 -25.21 17.51 21.34
C GLN A 56 -23.89 17.62 20.58
N TYR A 57 -23.70 16.75 19.60
CA TYR A 57 -22.64 16.84 18.61
C TYR A 57 -23.24 17.14 17.24
N LYS A 58 -22.85 18.27 16.64
CA LYS A 58 -23.21 18.61 15.26
C LYS A 58 -22.08 18.19 14.32
N ARG A 59 -22.38 17.30 13.39
CA ARG A 59 -21.41 16.84 12.39
C ARG A 59 -21.15 17.95 11.38
N ALA A 60 -19.87 18.24 11.13
CA ALA A 60 -19.47 19.28 10.18
C ALA A 60 -19.84 18.96 8.71
N GLN A 61 -19.88 17.66 8.36
CA GLN A 61 -20.02 17.20 6.97
C GLN A 61 -21.44 17.39 6.40
N ASP A 62 -22.47 17.10 7.19
CA ASP A 62 -23.88 17.08 6.74
C ASP A 62 -24.81 17.88 7.66
N GLY A 63 -24.27 18.52 8.70
CA GLY A 63 -25.04 19.27 9.68
C GLY A 63 -25.92 18.40 10.60
N SER A 64 -25.82 17.07 10.53
CA SER A 64 -26.58 16.16 11.38
C SER A 64 -26.23 16.37 12.85
N VAL A 65 -27.26 16.35 13.70
CA VAL A 65 -27.10 16.53 15.15
C VAL A 65 -27.32 15.19 15.84
N TYR A 66 -26.44 14.84 16.76
CA TYR A 66 -26.51 13.62 17.58
C TYR A 66 -26.66 14.01 19.04
N ASN A 67 -27.64 13.42 19.72
CA ASN A 67 -27.77 13.47 21.17
C ASN A 67 -26.89 12.37 21.76
N LEU A 68 -25.96 12.73 22.64
CA LEU A 68 -25.01 11.82 23.25
C LEU A 68 -25.57 11.25 24.56
N THR A 69 -25.49 9.93 24.72
CA THR A 69 -26.03 9.21 25.88
C THR A 69 -25.02 8.26 26.53
N ALA A 70 -23.85 8.09 25.92
CA ALA A 70 -22.82 7.19 26.44
C ALA A 70 -22.25 7.65 27.79
N LYS A 71 -21.92 6.66 28.62
CA LYS A 71 -21.11 6.87 29.81
C LYS A 71 -19.64 7.05 29.44
N LYS A 72 -18.88 7.63 30.37
CA LYS A 72 -17.44 7.92 30.23
C LYS A 72 -16.64 6.67 29.83
N GLU A 73 -16.97 5.51 30.38
CA GLU A 73 -16.21 4.27 30.16
C GLU A 73 -16.27 3.83 28.69
N LEU A 74 -17.45 3.93 28.05
CA LEU A 74 -17.60 3.60 26.64
C LEU A 74 -16.86 4.60 25.74
N ILE A 75 -16.86 5.88 26.12
CA ILE A 75 -16.11 6.91 25.38
C ILE A 75 -14.60 6.62 25.47
N LEU A 76 -14.08 6.33 26.67
CA LEU A 76 -12.67 5.98 26.87
C LEU A 76 -12.28 4.73 26.10
N HIS A 77 -13.14 3.70 26.06
CA HIS A 77 -12.90 2.51 25.25
C HIS A 77 -12.69 2.84 23.76
N PHE A 78 -13.50 3.74 23.17
CA PHE A 78 -13.29 4.17 21.79
C PHE A 78 -12.03 5.01 21.61
N VAL A 79 -11.65 5.83 22.60
CA VAL A 79 -10.37 6.56 22.59
C VAL A 79 -9.20 5.57 22.51
N ASP A 80 -9.19 4.55 23.37
CA ASP A 80 -8.14 3.53 23.38
C ASP A 80 -8.07 2.77 22.05
N CYS A 81 -9.22 2.39 21.50
CA CYS A 81 -9.27 1.74 20.18
C CYS A 81 -8.73 2.63 19.05
N LEU A 82 -9.05 3.93 19.07
CA LEU A 82 -8.57 4.89 18.08
C LEU A 82 -7.06 5.15 18.23
N MET A 83 -6.55 5.22 19.46
CA MET A 83 -5.10 5.32 19.71
C MET A 83 -4.37 4.09 19.16
N GLY A 84 -4.89 2.89 19.41
CA GLY A 84 -4.35 1.65 18.84
C GLY A 84 -4.37 1.66 17.30
N ALA A 85 -5.44 2.16 16.69
CA ALA A 85 -5.52 2.29 15.23
C ALA A 85 -4.49 3.30 14.67
N ILE A 86 -4.27 4.43 15.35
CA ILE A 86 -3.25 5.42 14.97
C ILE A 86 -1.87 4.77 14.98
N GLU A 87 -1.54 4.06 16.05
CA GLU A 87 -0.24 3.41 16.19
C GLU A 87 -0.01 2.34 15.11
N LEU A 88 -1.02 1.51 14.87
CA LEU A 88 -0.98 0.53 13.79
C LEU A 88 -0.77 1.18 12.42
N TYR A 89 -1.38 2.35 12.18
CA TYR A 89 -1.26 3.06 10.91
C TYR A 89 0.12 3.69 10.75
N LYS A 90 0.70 4.22 11.82
CA LYS A 90 2.09 4.72 11.83
C LYS A 90 3.07 3.60 11.50
N GLN A 91 2.97 2.47 12.19
CA GLN A 91 3.80 1.29 11.93
C GLN A 91 3.66 0.81 10.48
N ARG A 92 2.44 0.80 9.96
CA ARG A 92 2.21 0.46 8.55
C ARG A 92 2.85 1.46 7.60
N MET A 93 2.82 2.75 7.96
CA MET A 93 3.39 3.80 7.14
C MET A 93 4.92 3.74 7.12
N GLU A 94 5.53 3.58 8.29
CA GLU A 94 6.98 3.31 8.44
C GLU A 94 7.39 2.09 7.62
N TRP A 95 6.61 0.99 7.69
CA TRP A 95 6.88 -0.19 6.87
C TRP A 95 6.76 0.09 5.36
N LEU A 96 5.79 0.89 4.91
CA LEU A 96 5.65 1.23 3.48
C LEU A 96 6.78 2.15 2.98
N THR A 97 7.36 2.97 3.86
CA THR A 97 8.40 3.95 3.51
C THR A 97 9.81 3.53 3.92
N SER A 98 10.02 2.28 4.31
CA SER A 98 11.33 1.76 4.67
C SER A 98 12.04 1.12 3.47
N GLU A 99 13.34 1.37 3.34
CA GLU A 99 14.26 0.63 2.46
C GLU A 99 13.75 0.51 1.00
N SER A 100 13.81 -0.69 0.39
CA SER A 100 13.43 -0.89 -1.01
C SER A 100 11.98 -0.47 -1.33
N ARG A 101 11.08 -0.49 -0.33
CA ARG A 101 9.67 -0.13 -0.53
C ARG A 101 9.46 1.36 -0.77
N GLN A 102 10.37 2.21 -0.27
CA GLN A 102 10.33 3.64 -0.55
C GLN A 102 10.62 3.95 -2.02
N ILE A 103 11.46 3.13 -2.66
CA ILE A 103 11.95 3.33 -4.03
C ILE A 103 11.05 2.62 -5.04
N PHE A 104 10.76 1.33 -4.80
CA PHE A 104 10.08 0.44 -5.75
C PHE A 104 8.62 0.18 -5.41
N GLY A 105 8.13 0.68 -4.27
CA GLY A 105 6.83 0.27 -3.73
C GLY A 105 6.84 -1.18 -3.25
N VAL A 106 5.64 -1.78 -3.17
CA VAL A 106 5.44 -3.16 -2.70
C VAL A 106 5.16 -4.06 -3.89
N ILE A 107 6.02 -5.03 -4.14
CA ILE A 107 5.83 -6.05 -5.18
C ILE A 107 4.75 -7.03 -4.71
N GLN A 108 3.61 -7.10 -5.41
CA GLN A 108 2.47 -7.93 -5.02
C GLN A 108 2.35 -9.21 -5.84
N GLU A 109 2.98 -9.19 -7.01
CA GLU A 109 3.01 -10.24 -8.00
C GLU A 109 3.87 -11.41 -7.49
N GLN A 110 3.47 -12.63 -7.83
CA GLN A 110 4.23 -13.83 -7.47
C GLN A 110 5.34 -14.17 -8.46
N CYS A 111 5.28 -13.62 -9.67
CA CYS A 111 6.26 -13.83 -10.73
C CYS A 111 6.56 -12.48 -11.38
N ILE A 112 7.83 -12.07 -11.39
CA ILE A 112 8.25 -10.77 -11.94
C ILE A 112 9.48 -10.90 -12.84
N VAL A 113 9.67 -9.93 -13.73
CA VAL A 113 10.95 -9.70 -14.41
C VAL A 113 11.32 -8.25 -14.20
N ILE A 114 12.53 -7.99 -13.69
CA ILE A 114 13.03 -6.62 -13.51
C ILE A 114 13.90 -6.27 -14.72
N VAL A 115 13.46 -5.26 -15.47
CA VAL A 115 14.24 -4.69 -16.58
C VAL A 115 15.11 -3.55 -16.05
N LEU A 116 16.41 -3.65 -16.28
CA LEU A 116 17.43 -2.72 -15.85
C LEU A 116 17.87 -1.87 -17.04
N ASP A 117 17.47 -0.61 -17.07
CA ASP A 117 17.94 0.34 -18.06
C ASP A 117 18.81 1.39 -17.37
N PHE A 118 20.11 1.32 -17.63
CA PHE A 118 21.07 2.28 -17.09
C PHE A 118 21.38 3.41 -18.09
N GLY A 119 20.89 3.35 -19.33
CA GLY A 119 21.12 4.36 -20.36
C GLY A 119 22.57 4.87 -20.40
N THR A 120 22.72 6.19 -20.21
CA THR A 120 24.01 6.89 -20.11
C THR A 120 24.31 7.35 -18.67
N ALA A 121 23.80 6.63 -17.66
CA ALA A 121 23.98 6.99 -16.25
C ALA A 121 25.47 7.13 -15.90
N ALA A 122 25.79 8.11 -15.06
CA ALA A 122 27.15 8.25 -14.56
C ALA A 122 27.51 7.03 -13.66
N PRO A 123 28.80 6.67 -13.53
CA PRO A 123 29.21 5.51 -12.71
C PRO A 123 28.66 5.54 -11.27
N THR A 124 28.57 6.72 -10.65
CA THR A 124 27.98 6.87 -9.31
C THR A 124 26.48 6.58 -9.27
N GLU A 125 25.74 6.97 -10.31
CA GLU A 125 24.30 6.69 -10.42
C GLU A 125 24.06 5.21 -10.70
N PHE A 126 24.92 4.60 -11.52
CA PHE A 126 24.93 3.16 -11.78
C PHE A 126 25.11 2.36 -10.48
N ASP A 127 26.09 2.72 -9.66
CA ASP A 127 26.35 2.07 -8.37
C ASP A 127 25.15 2.22 -7.41
N LEU A 128 24.57 3.42 -7.31
CA LEU A 128 23.37 3.65 -6.49
C LEU A 128 22.18 2.80 -6.96
N CYS A 129 21.96 2.70 -8.27
CA CYS A 129 20.92 1.86 -8.83
C CYS A 129 21.18 0.38 -8.50
N ARG A 130 22.42 -0.08 -8.61
CA ARG A 130 22.81 -1.45 -8.26
C ARG A 130 22.59 -1.77 -6.78
N ASP A 131 22.89 -0.84 -5.89
CA ASP A 131 22.63 -1.00 -4.45
C ASP A 131 21.13 -1.11 -4.17
N ALA A 132 20.32 -0.22 -4.77
CA ALA A 132 18.86 -0.25 -4.64
C ALA A 132 18.27 -1.57 -5.19
N LEU A 133 18.76 -2.04 -6.33
CA LEU A 133 18.36 -3.30 -6.96
C LEU A 133 18.77 -4.53 -6.11
N SER A 134 19.96 -4.50 -5.50
CA SER A 134 20.39 -5.54 -4.57
C SER A 134 19.48 -5.59 -3.34
N THR A 135 19.08 -4.42 -2.84
CA THR A 135 18.19 -4.29 -1.69
C THR A 135 16.81 -4.88 -2.00
N VAL A 136 16.18 -4.54 -3.14
CA VAL A 136 14.86 -5.10 -3.49
C VAL A 136 14.91 -6.62 -3.72
N LEU A 137 16.01 -7.15 -4.25
CA LEU A 137 16.20 -8.59 -4.43
C LEU A 137 16.19 -9.34 -3.09
N VAL A 138 16.87 -8.81 -2.08
CA VAL A 138 16.98 -9.45 -0.76
C VAL A 138 15.72 -9.22 0.07
N GLU A 139 15.13 -8.04 0.03
CA GLU A 139 14.02 -7.68 0.91
C GLU A 139 12.65 -8.13 0.42
N GLN A 140 12.40 -8.07 -0.90
CA GLN A 140 11.07 -8.32 -1.47
C GLN A 140 11.04 -9.55 -2.36
N VAL A 141 12.01 -9.73 -3.26
CA VAL A 141 12.02 -10.86 -4.21
C VAL A 141 12.19 -12.21 -3.51
N THR A 142 12.82 -12.25 -2.32
CA THR A 142 12.87 -13.46 -1.48
C THR A 142 11.49 -13.99 -1.06
N GLN A 143 10.43 -13.18 -1.18
CA GLN A 143 9.08 -13.52 -0.72
C GLN A 143 8.09 -13.84 -1.85
N ILE A 144 8.54 -13.86 -3.11
CA ILE A 144 7.70 -14.19 -4.27
C ILE A 144 8.05 -15.58 -4.83
N ALA A 145 7.29 -16.08 -5.80
CA ALA A 145 7.48 -17.44 -6.32
C ALA A 145 8.62 -17.52 -7.35
N LYS A 146 8.68 -16.61 -8.32
CA LYS A 146 9.69 -16.62 -9.39
C LYS A 146 10.14 -15.21 -9.76
N PHE A 147 11.35 -15.11 -10.29
CA PHE A 147 11.85 -13.86 -10.83
C PHE A 147 12.89 -14.05 -11.94
N ASN A 148 13.11 -12.99 -12.71
CA ASN A 148 14.28 -12.84 -13.58
C ASN A 148 14.78 -11.38 -13.62
N LEU A 149 15.99 -11.19 -14.16
CA LEU A 149 16.58 -9.89 -14.43
C LEU A 149 17.00 -9.81 -15.90
N ILE A 150 16.73 -8.66 -16.52
CA ILE A 150 17.14 -8.37 -17.90
C ILE A 150 17.76 -6.98 -17.91
N ARG A 151 18.99 -6.84 -18.39
CA ARG A 151 19.59 -5.52 -18.63
C ARG A 151 19.33 -5.11 -20.07
N ALA A 152 18.70 -3.96 -20.23
CA ALA A 152 18.62 -3.25 -21.50
C ALA A 152 20.02 -2.73 -21.87
N ALA A 153 20.56 -3.24 -22.97
CA ALA A 153 21.83 -2.85 -23.56
C ALA A 153 21.76 -3.13 -25.08
N GLN A 154 22.76 -2.67 -25.84
CA GLN A 154 22.85 -2.96 -27.28
C GLN A 154 22.77 -4.47 -27.55
N ASP A 155 23.48 -5.26 -26.74
CA ASP A 155 23.31 -6.71 -26.67
C ASP A 155 22.51 -7.07 -25.43
N LEU A 156 21.29 -7.60 -25.62
CA LEU A 156 20.37 -7.90 -24.52
C LEU A 156 20.98 -8.92 -23.53
N MET A 157 21.20 -8.50 -22.28
CA MET A 157 21.79 -9.37 -21.26
C MET A 157 20.73 -9.89 -20.31
N ARG A 158 20.71 -11.21 -20.12
CA ARG A 158 19.78 -11.89 -19.20
C ARG A 158 20.58 -12.52 -18.06
N TRP A 159 20.05 -12.48 -16.85
CA TRP A 159 20.61 -13.28 -15.76
C TRP A 159 20.27 -14.77 -15.96
N GLN A 160 19.01 -15.06 -16.28
CA GLN A 160 18.52 -16.40 -16.66
C GLN A 160 17.70 -16.32 -17.94
N GLN A 161 17.57 -17.43 -18.66
CA GLN A 161 16.77 -17.44 -19.90
C GLN A 161 15.26 -17.27 -19.67
N LYS A 162 14.77 -17.69 -18.50
CA LYS A 162 13.38 -17.53 -18.06
C LYS A 162 13.34 -17.30 -16.55
N SER A 163 12.20 -16.87 -16.04
CA SER A 163 11.93 -16.70 -14.62
C SER A 163 12.17 -17.99 -13.86
N THR A 164 13.00 -17.89 -12.82
CA THR A 164 13.40 -19.04 -12.01
C THR A 164 12.76 -18.98 -10.63
N PRO A 165 12.46 -20.14 -10.00
CA PRO A 165 11.95 -20.18 -8.64
C PRO A 165 12.88 -19.48 -7.65
N VAL A 166 12.30 -18.74 -6.71
CA VAL A 166 13.05 -18.06 -5.65
C VAL A 166 13.63 -19.08 -4.66
N SER A 167 14.93 -18.94 -4.40
CA SER A 167 15.70 -19.64 -3.38
C SER A 167 16.85 -18.73 -2.92
N GLU A 168 17.47 -19.04 -1.78
CA GLU A 168 18.66 -18.30 -1.32
C GLU A 168 19.77 -18.29 -2.38
N TYR A 169 19.99 -19.43 -3.05
CA TYR A 169 20.98 -19.57 -4.11
C TYR A 169 20.68 -18.66 -5.31
N THR A 170 19.44 -18.68 -5.81
CA THR A 170 19.07 -17.89 -6.99
C THR A 170 19.14 -16.40 -6.71
N VAL A 171 18.72 -15.96 -5.52
CA VAL A 171 18.82 -14.54 -5.10
C VAL A 171 20.29 -14.11 -5.03
N LYS A 172 21.15 -14.90 -4.37
CA LYS A 172 22.59 -14.61 -4.30
C LYS A 172 23.27 -14.61 -5.67
N SER A 173 22.89 -15.54 -6.55
CA SER A 173 23.36 -15.60 -7.93
C SER A 173 22.96 -14.35 -8.72
N ALA A 174 21.70 -13.91 -8.60
CA ALA A 174 21.20 -12.71 -9.26
C ALA A 174 21.92 -11.44 -8.80
N VAL A 175 22.14 -11.29 -7.48
CA VAL A 175 22.96 -10.19 -6.94
C VAL A 175 24.39 -10.27 -7.50
N THR A 176 25.01 -11.45 -7.49
CA THR A 176 26.37 -11.61 -8.05
C THR A 176 26.43 -11.24 -9.54
N TRP A 177 25.41 -11.60 -10.32
CA TRP A 177 25.31 -11.21 -11.73
C TRP A 177 25.18 -9.69 -11.88
N LEU A 178 24.33 -9.05 -11.08
CA LEU A 178 24.13 -7.61 -11.07
C LEU A 178 25.45 -6.85 -10.78
N TRP A 179 26.28 -7.36 -9.86
CA TRP A 179 27.59 -6.79 -9.53
C TRP A 179 28.70 -7.08 -10.54
N LYS A 180 28.44 -7.96 -11.52
CA LYS A 180 29.35 -8.20 -12.66
C LYS A 180 28.99 -7.38 -13.90
N LEU A 181 27.89 -6.61 -13.85
CA LEU A 181 27.51 -5.75 -14.97
C LEU A 181 28.52 -4.61 -15.14
N ASP A 182 28.97 -4.44 -16.38
CA ASP A 182 29.88 -3.38 -16.76
C ASP A 182 29.13 -2.05 -16.96
N PRO A 183 29.46 -0.97 -16.23
CA PRO A 183 28.80 0.33 -16.41
C PRO A 183 28.97 0.90 -17.83
N GLU A 184 30.03 0.54 -18.56
CA GLU A 184 30.34 1.10 -19.89
C GLU A 184 29.66 0.36 -21.06
N THR A 185 28.82 -0.63 -20.76
CA THR A 185 28.09 -1.37 -21.82
C THR A 185 27.23 -0.42 -22.65
N ALA A 186 27.45 -0.41 -23.96
CA ALA A 186 26.74 0.46 -24.89
C ALA A 186 25.22 0.26 -24.81
N ALA A 187 24.48 1.36 -24.73
CA ALA A 187 23.02 1.38 -24.83
C ALA A 187 22.59 1.62 -26.28
N SER A 188 21.47 1.02 -26.69
CA SER A 188 20.81 1.30 -27.96
C SER A 188 19.53 2.09 -27.71
N HIS A 189 19.06 2.88 -28.68
CA HIS A 189 17.78 3.60 -28.57
C HIS A 189 16.56 2.67 -28.44
N THR A 190 16.69 1.39 -28.81
CA THR A 190 15.60 0.39 -28.76
C THR A 190 15.76 -0.63 -27.63
N SER A 191 16.86 -0.61 -26.87
CA SER A 191 17.20 -1.72 -25.96
C SER A 191 16.20 -1.91 -24.83
N SER A 192 15.57 -0.84 -24.34
CA SER A 192 14.57 -0.92 -23.28
C SER A 192 13.27 -1.56 -23.77
N ALA A 193 12.85 -1.26 -25.01
CA ALA A 193 11.67 -1.86 -25.62
C ALA A 193 11.88 -3.36 -25.90
N GLU A 194 13.06 -3.72 -26.40
CA GLU A 194 13.44 -5.12 -26.62
C GLU A 194 13.48 -5.92 -25.31
N ALA A 195 14.05 -5.32 -24.24
CA ALA A 195 14.08 -5.94 -22.93
C ALA A 195 12.68 -6.15 -22.33
N LEU A 196 11.76 -5.19 -22.54
CA LEU A 196 10.37 -5.34 -22.12
C LEU A 196 9.63 -6.42 -22.91
N LEU A 197 9.81 -6.49 -24.24
CA LEU A 197 9.22 -7.55 -25.06
C LEU A 197 9.72 -8.93 -24.63
N GLU A 198 11.00 -9.06 -24.34
CA GLU A 198 11.58 -10.30 -23.80
C GLU A 198 10.97 -10.64 -22.43
N ALA A 199 10.88 -9.67 -21.51
CA ALA A 199 10.27 -9.87 -20.20
C ALA A 199 8.81 -10.34 -20.31
N MET A 200 8.05 -9.77 -21.26
CA MET A 200 6.65 -10.12 -21.51
C MET A 200 6.49 -11.47 -22.22
N SER A 201 7.51 -11.95 -22.93
CA SER A 201 7.50 -13.28 -23.56
C SER A 201 7.59 -14.42 -22.56
N ASP A 202 7.93 -14.13 -21.30
CA ASP A 202 7.95 -15.11 -20.23
C ASP A 202 6.51 -15.44 -19.78
N GLU A 203 6.05 -16.63 -20.17
CA GLU A 203 4.72 -17.15 -19.83
C GLU A 203 4.43 -17.13 -18.33
N ALA A 204 5.48 -17.25 -17.48
CA ALA A 204 5.31 -17.22 -16.03
C ALA A 204 4.90 -15.84 -15.47
N VAL A 205 5.12 -14.76 -16.23
CA VAL A 205 4.77 -13.38 -15.84
C VAL A 205 3.35 -13.02 -16.28
N SER A 206 2.82 -13.72 -17.30
CA SER A 206 1.49 -13.46 -17.88
C SER A 206 0.33 -14.14 -17.14
N SER A 207 0.63 -14.96 -16.14
CA SER A 207 -0.34 -15.79 -15.37
C SER A 207 -0.46 -15.33 -13.92
#